data_AF-A0A7W4CMX3-F1
#
_entry.id   AF-A0A7W4CMX3-F1
#
_cell.length_a   1.000
_cell.length_b   1.000
_cell.length_c   1.000
_cell.angle_alpha   90.00
_cell.angle_beta   90.00
_cell.angle_gamma   90.00
#
_symmetry.space_group_name_H-M   'P 1'
#
loop_
_entity.id
_entity.type
_entity.pdbx_description
1 polymer ?
#
loop_
_entity_poly.entity_id
_entity_poly.type
_entity_poly.pdbx_seq_one_letter_code
_entity_poly.pdbx_strand_id
1 'polypeptide(L)'
;MTDEPTLLEGAAQSFRDHGLTAAVTALIGGSLAIAASVTRKAFTNEAMLERLDRELSLERERIDKLRAEDRKADADRLERIETDIRAMRDLMFGAFQRGRTD
;
A
#
# COMPACT_ATOMS: atom_id res chain seq x y z
N MET A 1 -35.55 38.89 -26.36
CA MET A 1 -35.16 38.55 -24.99
C MET A 1 -35.55 37.11 -24.77
N THR A 2 -34.59 36.19 -24.86
CA THR A 2 -34.78 34.78 -24.52
C THR A 2 -34.31 34.62 -23.08
N ASP A 3 -35.23 34.76 -22.13
CA ASP A 3 -34.98 34.31 -20.76
C ASP A 3 -34.95 32.78 -20.80
N GLU A 4 -33.75 32.21 -20.88
CA GLU A 4 -33.57 30.79 -20.63
C GLU A 4 -33.80 30.55 -19.14
N PRO A 5 -34.82 29.78 -18.75
CA PRO A 5 -35.09 29.51 -17.35
C PRO A 5 -33.92 28.74 -16.75
N THR A 6 -33.55 29.12 -15.53
CA THR A 6 -32.53 28.41 -14.76
C THR A 6 -32.97 26.96 -14.54
N LEU A 7 -32.04 26.00 -14.41
CA LEU A 7 -32.36 24.57 -14.21
C LEU A 7 -33.41 24.32 -13.09
N LEU A 8 -33.35 25.14 -12.04
CA LEU A 8 -34.28 25.10 -10.91
C LEU A 8 -35.69 25.60 -11.28
N GLU A 9 -35.78 26.65 -12.11
CA GLU A 9 -37.05 27.17 -12.62
C GLU A 9 -37.67 26.21 -13.63
N GLY A 10 -36.86 25.62 -14.53
CA GLY A 10 -37.32 24.59 -15.47
C GLY A 10 -37.84 23.33 -14.76
N ALA A 11 -37.15 22.90 -13.69
CA ALA A 11 -37.63 21.80 -12.85
C ALA A 11 -38.95 22.16 -12.13
N ALA A 12 -39.02 23.35 -11.53
CA ALA A 12 -40.23 23.81 -10.83
C ALA A 12 -41.43 23.95 -11.76
N GLN A 13 -41.21 24.38 -13.01
CA GLN A 13 -42.24 24.47 -14.02
C GLN A 13 -42.69 23.08 -14.50
N SER A 14 -41.75 22.16 -14.74
CA SER A 14 -42.05 20.77 -15.09
C SER A 14 -42.86 20.03 -14.00
N PHE A 15 -42.56 20.27 -12.72
CA PHE A 15 -43.35 19.74 -11.61
C PHE A 15 -44.75 20.37 -11.51
N ARG A 16 -44.92 21.61 -11.95
CA ARG A 16 -46.22 22.29 -11.96
C ARG A 16 -47.12 21.79 -13.10
N ASP A 17 -46.53 21.55 -14.27
CA ASP A 17 -47.26 21.18 -15.49
C ASP A 17 -47.49 19.66 -15.60
N HIS A 18 -46.58 18.85 -15.04
CA HIS A 18 -46.58 17.39 -15.18
C HIS A 18 -46.31 16.67 -13.86
N GLY A 19 -46.80 17.19 -12.72
CA GLY A 19 -46.40 16.81 -11.36
C GLY A 19 -46.16 15.32 -11.08
N LEU A 20 -47.09 14.42 -11.45
CA LEU A 20 -46.90 12.99 -11.22
C LEU A 20 -45.78 12.40 -12.10
N THR A 21 -45.81 12.69 -13.40
CA THR A 21 -44.84 12.16 -14.38
C THR A 21 -43.44 12.72 -14.13
N ALA A 22 -43.34 14.01 -13.78
CA ALA A 22 -42.10 14.67 -13.39
C ALA A 22 -41.52 14.05 -12.10
N ALA A 23 -42.36 13.78 -11.10
CA ALA A 23 -41.95 13.13 -9.85
C ALA A 23 -41.39 11.71 -10.09
N VAL A 24 -42.08 10.90 -10.89
CA VAL A 24 -41.64 9.53 -11.22
C VAL A 24 -40.32 9.58 -11.99
N THR A 25 -40.19 10.49 -12.96
CA THR A 25 -38.97 10.64 -13.74
C THR A 25 -37.79 11.10 -12.88
N ALA A 26 -38.02 12.05 -11.97
CA ALA A 26 -37.00 12.52 -11.04
C ALA A 26 -36.57 11.42 -10.05
N LEU A 27 -37.50 10.60 -9.58
CA LEU A 27 -37.21 9.47 -8.70
C LEU A 27 -36.36 8.41 -9.41
N ILE A 28 -36.75 8.03 -10.63
CA ILE A 28 -36.03 7.03 -11.43
C ILE A 28 -34.65 7.58 -11.83
N GLY A 29 -34.58 8.80 -12.35
CA GLY A 29 -33.32 9.43 -12.74
C GLY A 29 -32.39 9.65 -11.55
N GLY A 30 -32.92 10.09 -10.41
CA GLY A 30 -32.17 10.29 -9.17
C GLY A 30 -31.62 8.98 -8.61
N SER A 31 -32.42 7.92 -8.57
CA SER A 31 -31.96 6.60 -8.10
C SER A 31 -30.87 6.00 -8.99
N LEU A 32 -30.99 6.13 -10.32
CA LEU A 32 -29.95 5.73 -11.26
C LEU A 32 -28.67 6.55 -11.11
N ALA A 33 -28.78 7.86 -10.91
CA ALA A 33 -27.62 8.73 -10.68
C ALA A 33 -26.88 8.34 -9.38
N ILE A 34 -27.61 8.05 -8.31
CA ILE A 34 -27.04 7.55 -7.06
C ILE A 34 -26.34 6.21 -7.28
N ALA A 35 -27.01 5.25 -7.92
CA ALA A 35 -26.43 3.94 -8.23
C ALA A 35 -25.13 4.09 -9.04
N ALA A 36 -25.15 4.88 -10.11
CA ALA A 36 -23.96 5.15 -10.93
C ALA A 36 -22.81 5.76 -10.12
N SER A 37 -23.11 6.70 -9.21
CA SER A 37 -22.09 7.32 -8.35
C SER A 37 -21.46 6.33 -7.37
N VAL A 38 -22.28 5.48 -6.73
CA VAL A 38 -21.83 4.45 -5.78
C VAL A 38 -21.00 3.40 -6.52
N THR A 39 -21.47 2.94 -7.68
CA THR A 39 -20.76 1.98 -8.53
C THR A 39 -19.42 2.54 -9.00
N ARG A 40 -19.37 3.80 -9.46
CA ARG A 40 -18.10 4.46 -9.82
C ARG A 40 -17.14 4.51 -8.64
N LYS A 41 -17.63 4.90 -7.45
CA LYS A 41 -16.80 4.99 -6.24
C LYS A 41 -16.30 3.61 -5.78
N ALA A 42 -17.15 2.59 -5.85
CA ALA A 42 -16.79 1.21 -5.53
C ALA A 42 -15.69 0.69 -6.47
N PHE A 43 -15.84 0.85 -7.79
CA PHE A 43 -14.82 0.44 -8.75
C PHE A 43 -13.50 1.20 -8.58
N THR A 44 -13.54 2.50 -8.29
CA THR A 44 -12.30 3.26 -8.01
C THR A 44 -11.64 2.81 -6.71
N ASN A 45 -12.42 2.41 -5.71
CA ASN A 45 -11.89 1.91 -4.45
C ASN A 45 -11.24 0.54 -4.64
N GLU A 46 -11.89 -0.36 -5.39
CA GLU A 46 -11.34 -1.68 -5.72
C GLU A 46 -10.02 -1.57 -6.50
N ALA A 47 -9.98 -0.72 -7.53
CA ALA A 47 -8.76 -0.47 -8.30
C ALA A 47 -7.64 0.16 -7.46
N MET A 48 -8.00 1.03 -6.51
CA MET A 48 -7.06 1.63 -5.58
C MET A 48 -6.54 0.60 -4.57
N LEU A 49 -7.40 -0.27 -4.04
CA LEU A 49 -7.03 -1.36 -3.13
C LEU A 49 -6.09 -2.36 -3.80
N GLU A 50 -6.39 -2.77 -5.04
CA GLU A 50 -5.54 -3.69 -5.80
C GLU A 50 -4.15 -3.08 -6.09
N ARG A 51 -4.11 -1.77 -6.37
CA ARG A 51 -2.85 -1.05 -6.51
C ARG A 51 -2.07 -1.00 -5.19
N LEU A 52 -2.75 -0.70 -4.09
CA LEU A 52 -2.13 -0.63 -2.76
C LEU A 52 -1.58 -1.99 -2.34
N ASP A 53 -2.33 -3.07 -2.59
CA ASP A 53 -1.88 -4.43 -2.28
C ASP A 53 -0.62 -4.82 -3.09
N ARG A 54 -0.57 -4.46 -4.38
CA ARG A 54 0.65 -4.60 -5.19
C ARG A 54 1.82 -3.82 -4.61
N GLU A 55 1.63 -2.52 -4.32
CA GLU A 55 2.69 -1.68 -3.75
C GLU A 55 3.19 -2.25 -2.42
N LEU A 56 2.28 -2.69 -1.55
CA LEU A 56 2.60 -3.26 -0.25
C LEU A 56 3.32 -4.62 -0.36
N SER A 57 2.96 -5.45 -1.34
CA SER A 57 3.65 -6.72 -1.59
C SER A 57 5.12 -6.50 -2.01
N LEU A 58 5.36 -5.50 -2.87
CA LEU A 58 6.71 -5.14 -3.32
C LEU A 58 7.57 -4.54 -2.20
N GLU A 59 6.97 -3.71 -1.33
CA GLU A 59 7.66 -3.19 -0.16
C GLU A 59 8.03 -4.29 0.83
N ARG A 60 7.11 -5.24 1.08
CA ARG A 60 7.40 -6.40 1.93
C ARG A 60 8.56 -7.23 1.38
N GLU A 61 8.56 -7.54 0.10
CA GLU A 61 9.65 -8.28 -0.54
C GLU A 61 10.98 -7.54 -0.40
N ARG A 62 10.98 -6.21 -0.57
CA ARG A 62 12.17 -5.38 -0.38
C ARG A 62 12.68 -5.46 1.07
N ILE A 63 11.79 -5.33 2.06
CA ILE A 63 12.16 -5.40 3.48
C ILE A 63 12.72 -6.77 3.83
N ASP A 64 12.09 -7.84 3.35
CA ASP A 64 12.54 -9.21 3.64
C ASP A 64 13.91 -9.49 3.02
N LYS A 65 14.17 -8.96 1.82
CA LYS A 65 15.50 -9.00 1.21
C LYS A 65 16.53 -8.25 2.05
N LEU A 66 16.23 -7.03 2.49
CA LEU A 66 17.11 -6.24 3.36
C LEU A 66 17.42 -6.98 4.67
N ARG A 67 16.41 -7.60 5.30
CA ARG A 67 16.61 -8.41 6.51
C ARG A 67 17.44 -9.67 6.26
N ALA A 68 17.34 -10.28 5.09
CA ALA A 68 18.17 -11.42 4.72
C ALA A 68 19.62 -11.00 4.51
N GLU A 69 19.85 -9.86 3.84
CA GLU A 69 21.17 -9.27 3.64
C GLU A 69 21.82 -8.87 4.96
N ASP A 70 21.07 -8.24 5.87
CA ASP A 70 21.54 -7.85 7.21
C ASP A 70 21.96 -9.07 8.04
N ARG A 71 21.11 -10.10 8.10
CA ARG A 71 21.45 -11.38 8.78
C ARG A 71 22.69 -12.04 8.19
N LYS A 72 22.88 -11.95 6.87
CA LYS A 72 24.07 -12.49 6.22
C LYS A 72 25.32 -11.69 6.57
N ALA A 73 25.25 -10.36 6.52
CA ALA A 73 26.36 -9.49 6.87
C ALA A 73 26.80 -9.70 8.33
N ASP A 74 25.85 -9.87 9.24
CA ASP A 74 26.14 -10.22 10.64
C ASP A 74 26.78 -11.60 10.79
N ALA A 75 26.31 -12.61 10.05
CA ALA A 75 26.91 -13.94 10.06
C ALA A 75 28.37 -13.91 9.56
N ASP A 76 28.64 -13.24 8.44
CA ASP A 76 29.99 -13.07 7.89
C ASP A 76 30.91 -12.33 8.87
N ARG A 77 30.36 -11.33 9.59
CA ARG A 77 31.09 -10.61 10.63
C ARG A 77 31.43 -11.51 11.82
N LEU A 78 30.49 -12.33 12.27
CA LEU A 78 30.72 -13.28 13.36
C LEU A 78 31.76 -14.34 12.99
N GLU A 79 31.73 -14.86 11.78
CA GLU A 79 32.72 -15.83 11.28
C GLU A 79 34.14 -15.27 11.30
N ARG A 80 34.31 -14.00 10.91
CA ARG A 80 35.60 -13.32 10.99
C ARG A 80 36.08 -13.18 12.43
N ILE A 81 35.21 -12.77 13.34
CA ILE A 81 35.54 -12.65 14.77
C ILE A 81 35.93 -14.01 15.34
N GLU A 82 35.21 -15.09 15.00
CA GLU A 82 35.55 -16.44 15.45
C GLU A 82 36.93 -16.87 14.94
N THR A 83 37.24 -16.58 13.68
CA THR A 83 38.54 -16.87 13.07
C THR A 83 39.67 -16.15 13.81
N ASP A 84 39.49 -14.86 14.10
CA ASP A 84 40.47 -14.05 14.84
C ASP A 84 40.67 -14.57 16.27
N ILE A 85 39.59 -14.93 16.97
CA ILE A 85 39.64 -15.55 18.31
C ILE A 85 40.44 -16.85 18.26
N ARG A 86 40.19 -17.68 17.24
CA ARG A 86 40.89 -18.96 17.07
C ARG A 86 42.38 -18.75 16.82
N ALA A 87 42.74 -17.78 15.98
CA ALA A 87 44.13 -17.42 15.72
C ALA A 87 44.84 -16.89 16.98
N MET A 88 44.21 -15.98 17.73
CA MET A 88 44.75 -15.47 19.00
C MET A 88 44.95 -16.59 20.02
N ARG A 89 43.98 -17.48 20.15
CA ARG A 89 44.05 -18.64 21.04
C ARG A 89 45.25 -19.52 20.70
N ASP A 90 45.46 -19.81 19.42
CA ASP A 90 46.56 -20.66 18.98
C ASP A 90 47.93 -19.99 19.20
N LEU A 91 48.04 -18.67 18.98
CA LEU A 91 49.23 -17.90 19.32
C LEU A 91 49.56 -17.96 20.82
N MET A 92 48.55 -17.76 21.68
CA MET A 92 48.74 -17.82 23.13
C MET A 92 49.15 -19.21 23.59
N PHE A 93 48.49 -20.27 23.08
CA PHE A 93 48.90 -21.64 23.39
C PHE A 93 50.33 -21.96 22.92
N GLY A 94 50.71 -21.49 21.73
CA GLY A 94 52.06 -21.64 21.21
C GLY A 94 53.11 -20.97 22.12
N ALA A 95 52.84 -19.74 22.57
CA ALA A 95 53.71 -19.03 23.50
C ALA A 95 53.83 -19.75 24.86
N PHE A 96 52.71 -20.24 25.42
CA PHE A 96 52.70 -21.00 26.67
C PHE A 96 53.40 -22.36 26.59
N GLN A 97 53.42 -23.00 25.42
CA GLN A 97 54.15 -24.26 25.22
C GLN A 97 55.66 -24.02 25.07
N ARG A 98 56.05 -22.95 24.37
CA ARG A 98 57.46 -22.62 24.13
C ARG A 98 58.22 -22.22 25.40
N GLY A 99 57.56 -21.54 26.34
CA GLY A 99 58.12 -21.21 27.66
C GLY A 99 58.23 -22.40 28.64
N ARG A 100 57.80 -23.61 28.24
CA ARG A 100 57.89 -24.84 29.05
C ARG A 100 58.98 -25.80 28.54
N THR A 101 59.59 -25.47 27.41
CA THR A 101 60.60 -26.28 26.71
C THR A 101 62.01 -25.66 26.73
N ASP A 102 62.16 -24.46 27.31
CA ASP A 102 63.42 -23.92 27.85
C ASP A 102 63.46 -24.15 29.37
#